data_AF-A0A7K2N4X8-F1
#
_entry.id   AF-A0A7K2N4X8-F1
#
_cell.length_a   1.000
_cell.length_b   1.000
_cell.length_c   1.000
_cell.angle_alpha   90.00
_cell.angle_beta   90.00
_cell.angle_gamma   90.00
#
_symmetry.space_group_name_H-M   'P 1'
#
loop_
_entity.id
_entity.type
_entity.pdbx_description
1 polymer ?
#
loop_
_entity_poly.entity_id
_entity_poly.type
_entity_poly.pdbx_seq_one_letter_code
_entity_poly.pdbx_strand_id
1 'polypeptide(L)'
;RAGRRALGGYHLDTGPTVLTMPDLADEAFAAVGERLRDRVELLPLHPAYRACFADGTTLDVHTDADAMEAEVERFAGAREAAGYRRLRDWLGRLYAVQMRRFIDANFDSPLGLLTPDLARLAVLGGFGRLDTRIGRFLTDERLQRVFSFQALYAGVAPSRALAAYAVIAYMDTVAGVYFPRGGLHALPRAMAAAAAGA
;
A
#
# COMPACT_ATOMS: atom_id res chain seq x y z
N ARG A 1 -16.92 -3.90 -6.68
CA ARG A 1 -17.65 -3.01 -7.62
C ARG A 1 -17.13 -1.58 -7.40
N ALA A 2 -16.43 -0.99 -8.38
CA ALA A 2 -16.08 0.44 -8.34
C ALA A 2 -17.16 1.20 -9.13
N GLY A 3 -18.23 1.62 -8.46
CA GLY A 3 -19.34 2.37 -9.06
C GLY A 3 -19.22 3.87 -8.84
N ARG A 4 -19.99 4.67 -9.58
CA ARG A 4 -20.05 6.13 -9.43
C ARG A 4 -21.49 6.61 -9.41
N ARG A 5 -21.82 7.53 -8.50
CA ARG A 5 -23.14 8.18 -8.39
C ARG A 5 -23.02 9.67 -8.61
N ALA A 6 -24.00 10.24 -9.30
CA ALA A 6 -24.16 11.69 -9.40
C ALA A 6 -25.24 12.14 -8.42
N LEU A 7 -24.93 13.14 -7.59
CA LEU A 7 -25.86 13.70 -6.61
C LEU A 7 -25.67 15.21 -6.55
N GLY A 8 -26.68 16.00 -6.93
CA GLY A 8 -26.64 17.46 -6.79
C GLY A 8 -25.44 18.15 -7.45
N GLY A 9 -24.97 17.66 -8.60
CA GLY A 9 -23.78 18.17 -9.29
C GLY A 9 -22.45 17.58 -8.82
N TYR A 10 -22.45 16.78 -7.75
CA TYR A 10 -21.28 16.05 -7.27
C TYR A 10 -21.21 14.65 -7.88
N HIS A 11 -19.99 14.16 -8.03
CA HIS A 11 -19.73 12.78 -8.40
C HIS A 11 -19.06 12.04 -7.25
N LEU A 12 -19.66 10.93 -6.84
CA LEU A 12 -19.19 10.11 -5.72
C LEU A 12 -18.85 8.71 -6.20
N ASP A 13 -17.60 8.29 -6.00
CA ASP A 13 -17.25 6.87 -6.12
C ASP A 13 -17.85 6.10 -4.94
N THR A 14 -18.52 4.99 -5.21
CA THR A 14 -19.23 4.18 -4.21
C THR A 14 -18.47 2.91 -3.83
N GLY A 15 -17.18 2.86 -4.14
CA GLY A 15 -16.32 1.70 -3.97
C GLY A 15 -14.92 2.14 -3.54
N PRO A 16 -13.85 1.50 -4.06
CA PRO A 16 -12.49 1.95 -3.82
C PRO A 16 -12.31 3.41 -4.20
N THR A 17 -11.47 4.13 -3.46
CA THR A 17 -11.23 5.57 -3.62
C THR A 17 -9.79 5.91 -3.98
N VAL A 18 -8.87 4.94 -3.95
CA VAL A 18 -7.46 5.08 -4.33
C VAL A 18 -7.02 3.87 -5.15
N LEU A 19 -6.07 4.08 -6.06
CA LEU A 19 -5.40 3.03 -6.79
C LEU A 19 -3.95 2.92 -6.30
N THR A 20 -3.56 1.75 -5.86
CA THR A 20 -2.15 1.38 -5.61
C THR A 20 -1.76 0.25 -6.56
N MET A 21 -0.45 0.04 -6.74
CA MET A 21 0.08 -0.99 -7.65
C MET A 21 -0.55 -0.95 -9.06
N PRO A 22 -0.42 0.18 -9.79
CA PRO A 22 -1.02 0.30 -11.12
C PRO A 22 -0.51 -0.76 -12.13
N ASP A 23 0.66 -1.35 -11.88
CA ASP A 23 1.25 -2.38 -12.73
C ASP A 23 0.35 -3.63 -12.86
N LEU A 24 -0.39 -4.00 -11.80
CA LEU A 24 -1.35 -5.12 -11.87
C LEU A 24 -2.51 -4.82 -12.84
N ALA A 25 -2.94 -3.57 -12.91
CA ALA A 25 -3.94 -3.17 -13.89
C ALA A 25 -3.31 -3.15 -15.30
N ASP A 26 -2.06 -2.70 -15.42
CA ASP A 26 -1.33 -2.68 -16.70
C ASP A 26 -1.17 -4.09 -17.29
N GLU A 27 -0.85 -5.10 -16.47
CA GLU A 27 -0.82 -6.51 -16.89
C GLU A 27 -2.14 -6.99 -17.49
N ALA A 28 -3.27 -6.59 -16.89
CA ALA A 28 -4.60 -6.94 -17.40
C ALA A 28 -4.91 -6.26 -18.75
N PHE A 29 -4.45 -5.02 -18.97
CA PHE A 29 -4.54 -4.37 -20.29
C PHE A 29 -3.60 -5.03 -21.30
N ALA A 30 -2.39 -5.40 -20.89
CA ALA A 30 -1.40 -6.04 -21.75
C ALA A 30 -1.89 -7.39 -22.30
N ALA A 31 -2.73 -8.11 -21.54
CA ALA A 31 -3.34 -9.36 -21.99
C ALA A 31 -4.21 -9.22 -23.26
N VAL A 32 -4.70 -8.01 -23.56
CA VAL A 32 -5.44 -7.68 -24.79
C VAL A 32 -4.65 -6.76 -25.72
N GLY A 33 -3.34 -6.65 -25.53
CA GLY A 33 -2.44 -5.83 -26.37
C GLY A 33 -2.53 -4.34 -26.10
N GLU A 34 -3.04 -3.92 -24.94
CA GLU A 34 -3.25 -2.52 -24.59
C GLU A 34 -2.40 -2.09 -23.39
N ARG A 35 -2.33 -0.78 -23.12
CA ARG A 35 -1.63 -0.24 -21.95
C ARG A 35 -2.57 0.59 -21.09
N LEU A 36 -2.48 0.47 -19.77
CA LEU A 36 -3.31 1.20 -18.82
C LEU A 36 -3.21 2.72 -19.05
N ARG A 37 -1.98 3.21 -19.21
CA ARG A 37 -1.68 4.64 -19.31
C ARG A 37 -2.21 5.29 -20.60
N ASP A 38 -2.51 4.49 -21.62
CA ASP A 38 -3.14 4.99 -22.86
C ASP A 38 -4.65 5.21 -22.69
N ARG A 39 -5.26 4.55 -21.69
CA ARG A 39 -6.72 4.59 -21.46
C ARG A 39 -7.14 5.37 -20.22
N VAL A 40 -6.28 5.41 -19.21
CA VAL A 40 -6.56 6.02 -17.92
C VAL A 40 -5.39 6.88 -17.51
N GLU A 41 -5.63 8.19 -17.42
CA GLU A 41 -4.67 9.10 -16.80
C GLU A 41 -4.67 8.86 -15.28
N LEU A 42 -3.53 8.47 -14.75
CA LEU A 42 -3.33 8.27 -13.31
C LEU A 42 -2.57 9.45 -12.73
N LEU A 43 -3.22 10.17 -11.81
CA LEU A 43 -2.65 11.30 -11.09
C LEU A 43 -1.94 10.79 -9.83
N PRO A 44 -0.62 10.95 -9.67
CA PRO A 44 0.05 10.61 -8.43
C PRO A 44 -0.38 11.57 -7.30
N LEU A 45 -0.60 11.03 -6.10
CA LEU A 45 -1.01 11.81 -4.93
C LEU A 45 0.19 12.17 -4.05
N HIS A 46 0.40 13.46 -3.83
CA HIS A 46 1.45 13.99 -2.97
C HIS A 46 0.89 15.07 -2.02
N PRO A 47 0.79 14.81 -0.70
CA PRO A 47 1.07 13.53 -0.04
C PRO A 47 0.07 12.43 -0.46
N ALA A 48 0.44 11.17 -0.24
CA ALA A 48 -0.44 10.03 -0.45
C ALA A 48 -1.68 10.12 0.45
N TYR A 49 -1.49 10.51 1.71
CA TYR A 49 -2.53 10.93 2.63
C TYR A 49 -1.96 11.79 3.76
N ARG A 50 -2.83 12.49 4.48
CA ARG A 50 -2.49 13.26 5.69
C ARG A 50 -3.11 12.60 6.91
N ALA A 51 -2.28 12.21 7.88
CA ALA A 51 -2.72 11.74 9.17
C ALA A 51 -2.95 12.94 10.10
N CYS A 52 -4.17 13.06 10.65
CA CYS A 52 -4.53 14.09 11.63
C CYS A 52 -4.74 13.46 13.00
N PHE A 53 -4.08 13.97 14.03
CA PHE A 53 -4.16 13.47 15.39
C PHE A 53 -5.04 14.36 16.28
N ALA A 54 -5.55 13.80 17.38
CA ALA A 54 -6.46 14.51 18.29
C ALA A 54 -5.81 15.72 18.99
N ASP A 55 -4.48 15.73 19.10
CA ASP A 55 -3.69 16.85 19.62
C ASP A 55 -3.49 18.00 18.59
N GLY A 56 -4.07 17.86 17.39
CA GLY A 56 -3.95 18.82 16.29
C GLY A 56 -2.68 18.66 15.46
N THR A 57 -1.79 17.73 15.82
CA THR A 57 -0.61 17.45 15.00
C THR A 57 -0.99 16.73 13.71
N THR A 58 -0.20 16.96 12.66
CA THR A 58 -0.39 16.33 11.35
C THR A 58 0.92 15.77 10.82
N LEU A 59 0.80 14.61 10.18
CA LEU A 59 1.88 13.97 9.43
C LEU A 59 1.43 13.76 7.99
N ASP A 60 2.17 14.33 7.05
CA ASP A 60 2.00 14.04 5.63
C ASP A 60 2.72 12.74 5.30
N VAL A 61 2.04 11.83 4.61
CA VAL A 61 2.65 10.55 4.20
C VAL A 61 3.06 10.63 2.75
N HIS A 62 4.37 10.55 2.52
CA HIS A 62 4.98 10.62 1.21
C HIS A 62 5.44 9.24 0.76
N THR A 63 5.33 8.99 -0.55
CA THR A 63 5.90 7.80 -1.19
C THR A 63 7.41 7.96 -1.44
N ASP A 64 7.83 9.21 -1.71
CA ASP A 64 9.24 9.55 -1.89
C ASP A 64 10.00 9.34 -0.57
N ALA A 65 11.15 8.67 -0.67
CA ALA A 65 11.92 8.22 0.50
C ALA A 65 12.46 9.39 1.32
N ASP A 66 13.04 10.36 0.62
CA ASP A 66 13.72 11.50 1.24
C ASP A 66 12.69 12.48 1.81
N ALA A 67 11.60 12.72 1.08
CA ALA A 67 10.48 13.51 1.58
C ALA A 67 9.84 12.88 2.81
N MET A 68 9.62 11.57 2.82
CA MET A 68 9.04 10.89 3.99
C MET A 68 9.99 10.90 5.18
N GLU A 69 11.30 10.71 4.98
CA GLU A 69 12.28 10.82 6.07
C GLU A 69 12.31 12.22 6.67
N ALA A 70 12.36 13.26 5.82
CA ALA A 70 12.35 14.66 6.26
C ALA A 70 11.06 15.00 7.04
N GLU A 71 9.92 14.46 6.60
CA GLU A 71 8.63 14.66 7.26
C GLU A 71 8.55 13.93 8.61
N VAL A 72 9.12 12.73 8.72
CA VAL A 72 9.28 12.03 10.02
C VAL A 72 10.21 12.81 10.95
N GLU A 73 11.32 13.35 10.45
CA GLU A 73 12.24 14.18 11.24
C GLU A 73 11.55 15.43 11.77
N ARG A 74 10.81 16.14 10.91
CA ARG A 74 10.00 17.30 11.30
C ARG A 74 8.96 16.94 12.37
N PHE A 75 8.34 15.77 12.25
CA PHE A 75 7.23 15.36 13.11
C PHE A 75 7.67 14.82 14.48
N ALA A 76 8.73 14.03 14.55
CA ALA A 76 9.16 13.34 15.77
C ALA A 76 10.68 13.27 16.00
N GLY A 77 11.47 13.99 15.20
CA GLY A 77 12.91 14.19 15.38
C GLY A 77 13.80 13.15 14.69
N ALA A 78 15.09 13.46 14.63
CA ALA A 78 16.11 12.72 13.87
C ALA A 78 16.20 11.22 14.24
N ARG A 79 15.93 10.86 15.51
CA ARG A 79 15.94 9.47 15.95
C ARG A 79 14.85 8.63 15.26
N GLU A 80 13.64 9.19 15.14
CA GLU A 80 12.53 8.52 14.46
C GLU A 80 12.77 8.46 12.95
N ALA A 81 13.38 9.49 12.35
CA ALA A 81 13.77 9.48 10.94
C ALA A 81 14.80 8.38 10.61
N ALA A 82 15.83 8.23 11.44
CA ALA A 82 16.77 7.11 11.32
C ALA A 82 16.07 5.75 11.54
N GLY A 83 15.07 5.70 12.42
CA GLY A 83 14.19 4.55 12.62
C GLY A 83 13.38 4.21 11.37
N TYR A 84 12.78 5.22 10.75
CA TYR A 84 11.99 5.13 9.52
C TYR A 84 12.81 4.59 8.36
N ARG A 85 14.05 5.05 8.14
CA ARG A 85 14.93 4.46 7.11
C ARG A 85 15.09 2.95 7.27
N ARG A 86 15.40 2.50 8.49
CA ARG A 86 15.53 1.06 8.79
C ARG A 86 14.21 0.31 8.59
N LEU A 87 13.08 0.93 8.96
CA LEU A 87 11.75 0.38 8.73
C LEU A 87 11.47 0.24 7.22
N ARG A 88 11.73 1.28 6.42
CA ARG A 88 11.54 1.30 4.97
C ARG A 88 12.36 0.21 4.27
N ASP A 89 13.62 0.05 4.67
CA ASP A 89 14.48 -1.03 4.17
C ASP A 89 13.92 -2.41 4.52
N TRP A 90 13.41 -2.57 5.75
CA TRP A 90 12.78 -3.82 6.17
C TRP A 90 11.49 -4.10 5.38
N LEU A 91 10.65 -3.09 5.15
CA LEU A 91 9.45 -3.17 4.31
C LEU A 91 9.82 -3.57 2.88
N GLY A 92 10.85 -2.98 2.28
CA GLY A 92 11.31 -3.34 0.94
C GLY A 92 11.79 -4.79 0.82
N ARG A 93 12.56 -5.27 1.79
CA ARG A 93 12.96 -6.70 1.84
C ARG A 93 11.76 -7.61 2.03
N LEU A 94 10.81 -7.23 2.89
CA LEU A 94 9.60 -8.00 3.15
C LEU A 94 8.73 -8.11 1.88
N TYR A 95 8.53 -6.99 1.17
CA TYR A 95 7.80 -6.94 -0.09
C TYR A 95 8.45 -7.82 -1.16
N ALA A 96 9.78 -7.73 -1.34
CA ALA A 96 10.50 -8.53 -2.33
C ALA A 96 10.36 -10.04 -2.10
N VAL A 97 10.28 -10.48 -0.83
CA VAL A 97 10.07 -11.89 -0.47
C VAL A 97 8.61 -12.31 -0.67
N GLN A 98 7.63 -11.44 -0.37
CA GLN A 98 6.21 -11.79 -0.44
C GLN A 98 5.61 -11.69 -1.84
N MET A 99 5.93 -10.64 -2.60
CA MET A 99 5.23 -10.33 -3.85
C MET A 99 5.36 -11.48 -4.88
N ARG A 100 6.56 -12.04 -5.03
CA ARG A 100 6.85 -13.10 -6.01
C ARG A 100 6.19 -14.46 -5.75
N ARG A 101 5.68 -14.72 -4.54
CA ARG A 101 5.28 -16.09 -4.15
C ARG A 101 4.03 -16.17 -3.30
N PHE A 102 3.65 -15.14 -2.54
CA PHE A 102 2.47 -15.17 -1.68
C PHE A 102 1.27 -14.43 -2.27
N ILE A 103 1.51 -13.39 -3.07
CA ILE A 103 0.44 -12.57 -3.65
C ILE A 103 0.14 -13.00 -5.09
N ASP A 104 1.16 -13.38 -5.85
CA ASP A 104 1.06 -13.78 -7.27
C ASP A 104 0.83 -15.30 -7.47
N ALA A 105 0.76 -16.10 -6.40
CA ALA A 105 0.61 -17.56 -6.51
C ALA A 105 -0.77 -18.04 -6.02
N ASN A 106 -1.49 -18.76 -6.89
CA ASN A 106 -2.60 -19.60 -6.45
C ASN A 106 -2.05 -20.81 -5.69
N PHE A 107 -2.37 -20.93 -4.40
CA PHE A 107 -2.02 -22.12 -3.62
C PHE A 107 -3.18 -23.11 -3.60
N ASP A 108 -3.07 -24.16 -4.39
CA ASP A 108 -4.01 -25.29 -4.36
C ASP A 108 -3.71 -26.27 -3.20
N SER A 109 -2.63 -26.07 -2.43
CA SER A 109 -2.27 -26.92 -1.27
C SER A 109 -1.34 -26.23 -0.25
N PRO A 110 -1.52 -26.46 1.07
CA PRO A 110 -0.64 -25.94 2.13
C PRO A 110 0.82 -26.38 2.03
N LEU A 111 1.10 -27.51 1.38
CA LEU A 111 2.47 -28.02 1.19
C LEU A 111 3.29 -27.17 0.20
N GLY A 112 2.64 -26.37 -0.65
CA GLY A 112 3.30 -25.40 -1.54
C GLY A 112 3.94 -24.23 -0.79
N LEU A 113 3.64 -24.05 0.49
CA LEU A 113 4.14 -22.95 1.32
C LEU A 113 5.51 -23.25 1.98
N LEU A 114 5.97 -24.51 1.99
CA LEU A 114 7.26 -24.91 2.58
C LEU A 114 8.42 -24.64 1.62
N THR A 115 8.80 -23.36 1.48
CA THR A 115 9.88 -22.92 0.57
C THR A 115 10.99 -22.18 1.34
N PRO A 116 12.18 -21.98 0.74
CA PRO A 116 13.21 -21.11 1.31
C PRO A 116 12.71 -19.70 1.61
N ASP A 117 11.69 -19.23 0.89
CA ASP A 117 11.07 -17.92 1.12
C ASP A 117 10.22 -17.89 2.40
N LEU A 118 9.65 -19.01 2.83
CA LEU A 118 9.02 -19.14 4.16
C LEU A 118 10.06 -18.99 5.27
N ALA A 119 11.24 -19.61 5.09
CA ALA A 119 12.35 -19.44 6.01
C ALA A 119 12.88 -17.99 6.01
N ARG A 120 12.96 -17.34 4.84
CA ARG A 120 13.32 -15.91 4.74
C ARG A 120 12.27 -15.01 5.39
N LEU A 121 10.99 -15.30 5.22
CA LEU A 121 9.90 -14.60 5.90
C LEU A 121 10.00 -14.76 7.42
N ALA A 122 10.33 -15.96 7.90
CA ALA A 122 10.59 -16.21 9.33
C ALA A 122 11.79 -15.38 9.84
N VAL A 123 12.90 -15.38 9.11
CA VAL A 123 14.11 -14.59 9.44
C VAL A 123 13.81 -13.09 9.46
N LEU A 124 12.97 -12.60 8.55
CA LEU A 124 12.51 -11.21 8.54
C LEU A 124 11.51 -10.89 9.67
N GLY A 125 11.07 -11.90 10.42
CA GLY A 125 10.14 -11.78 11.52
C GLY A 125 8.68 -11.69 11.08
N GLY A 126 8.35 -12.14 9.87
CA GLY A 126 7.01 -12.05 9.27
C GLY A 126 5.89 -12.76 10.06
N PHE A 127 6.24 -13.75 10.89
CA PHE A 127 5.29 -14.45 11.78
C PHE A 127 5.16 -13.81 13.17
N GLY A 128 5.95 -12.78 13.48
CA GLY A 128 5.81 -12.00 14.70
C GLY A 128 4.63 -11.03 14.62
N ARG A 129 4.32 -10.36 15.74
CA ARG A 129 3.29 -9.32 15.76
C ARG A 129 3.79 -8.04 15.10
N LEU A 130 2.93 -7.43 14.28
CA LEU A 130 3.24 -6.21 13.53
C LEU A 130 3.56 -5.03 14.45
N ASP A 131 2.76 -4.83 15.50
CA ASP A 131 2.96 -3.77 16.52
C ASP A 131 4.36 -3.79 17.12
N THR A 132 4.79 -4.97 17.56
CA THR A 132 6.07 -5.23 18.21
C THR A 132 7.21 -5.02 17.23
N ARG A 133 7.00 -5.38 15.96
CA ARG A 133 8.03 -5.23 14.93
C ARG A 133 8.24 -3.76 14.58
N ILE A 134 7.18 -2.99 14.38
CA ILE A 134 7.25 -1.54 14.13
C ILE A 134 7.85 -0.82 15.34
N GLY A 135 7.49 -1.22 16.56
CA GLY A 135 8.04 -0.65 17.80
C GLY A 135 9.56 -0.81 17.98
N ARG A 136 10.21 -1.70 17.22
CA ARG A 136 11.69 -1.81 17.20
C ARG A 136 12.35 -0.73 16.34
N PHE A 137 11.60 -0.09 15.46
CA PHE A 137 12.09 0.96 14.57
C PHE A 137 11.67 2.34 15.03
N LEU A 138 10.41 2.48 15.43
CA LEU A 138 9.77 3.73 15.79
C LEU A 138 9.27 3.66 17.21
N THR A 139 9.42 4.73 17.99
CA THR A 139 8.94 4.78 19.38
C THR A 139 7.83 5.80 19.59
N ASP A 140 7.67 6.76 18.67
CA ASP A 140 6.52 7.66 18.71
C ASP A 140 5.26 6.85 18.37
N GLU A 141 4.30 6.81 19.29
CA GLU A 141 3.09 6.01 19.13
C GLU A 141 2.23 6.45 17.93
N ARG A 142 2.28 7.73 17.55
CA ARG A 142 1.52 8.25 16.41
C ARG A 142 2.13 7.73 15.11
N LEU A 143 3.46 7.71 15.01
CA LEU A 143 4.16 7.07 13.90
C LEU A 143 3.90 5.56 13.86
N GLN A 144 3.96 4.87 15.01
CA GLN A 144 3.61 3.45 15.07
C GLN A 144 2.19 3.19 14.57
N ARG A 145 1.22 4.05 14.92
CA ARG A 145 -0.17 3.97 14.42
C ARG A 145 -0.21 4.14 12.90
N VAL A 146 0.47 5.15 12.34
CA VAL A 146 0.51 5.38 10.87
C VAL A 146 1.04 4.16 10.12
N PHE A 147 2.18 3.60 10.56
CA PHE A 147 2.81 2.47 9.87
C PHE A 147 2.17 1.10 10.17
N SER A 148 1.24 1.03 11.13
CA SER A 148 0.51 -0.20 11.48
C SER A 148 -0.96 -0.18 11.06
N PHE A 149 -1.54 1.01 10.85
CA PHE A 149 -2.94 1.24 10.45
C PHE A 149 -3.33 0.42 9.21
N GLN A 150 -2.40 0.27 8.27
CA GLN A 150 -2.58 -0.45 7.01
C GLN A 150 -2.98 -1.93 7.19
N ALA A 151 -2.71 -2.55 8.34
CA ALA A 151 -3.23 -3.89 8.64
C ALA A 151 -4.78 -3.94 8.68
N LEU A 152 -5.45 -2.81 8.92
CA LEU A 152 -6.91 -2.71 8.86
C LEU A 152 -7.46 -2.94 7.44
N TYR A 153 -6.67 -2.73 6.38
CA TYR A 153 -7.09 -3.06 5.02
C TYR A 153 -7.27 -4.56 4.82
N ALA A 154 -6.62 -5.39 5.64
CA ALA A 154 -6.85 -6.83 5.72
C ALA A 154 -7.98 -7.23 6.69
N GLY A 155 -8.68 -6.26 7.29
CA GLY A 155 -9.73 -6.49 8.29
C GLY A 155 -9.22 -6.96 9.65
N VAL A 156 -7.91 -6.83 9.92
CA VAL A 156 -7.28 -7.31 11.15
C VAL A 156 -6.75 -6.14 11.97
N ALA A 157 -7.05 -6.12 13.28
CA ALA A 157 -6.48 -5.14 14.18
C ALA A 157 -4.93 -5.25 14.19
N PRO A 158 -4.17 -4.13 14.17
CA PRO A 158 -2.71 -4.20 14.06
C PRO A 158 -2.01 -5.00 15.17
N SER A 159 -2.59 -5.01 16.37
CA SER A 159 -2.11 -5.81 17.51
C SER A 159 -2.28 -7.32 17.32
N ARG A 160 -3.10 -7.76 16.37
CA ARG A 160 -3.31 -9.17 16.03
C ARG A 160 -2.79 -9.51 14.65
N ALA A 161 -2.31 -8.52 13.90
CA ALA A 161 -1.77 -8.72 12.56
C ALA A 161 -0.35 -9.30 12.64
N LEU A 162 -0.09 -10.30 11.80
CA LEU A 162 1.27 -10.77 11.53
C LEU A 162 2.08 -9.66 10.85
N ALA A 163 3.38 -9.59 11.15
CA ALA A 163 4.29 -8.63 10.54
C ALA A 163 4.35 -8.78 9.01
N ALA A 164 3.97 -9.95 8.47
CA ALA A 164 3.78 -10.14 7.04
C ALA A 164 2.82 -9.11 6.40
N TYR A 165 1.77 -8.68 7.12
CA TYR A 165 0.82 -7.66 6.64
C TYR A 165 1.43 -6.26 6.50
N ALA A 166 2.67 -6.03 6.99
CA ALA A 166 3.36 -4.77 6.77
C ALA A 166 3.61 -4.49 5.27
N VAL A 167 3.52 -5.50 4.41
CA VAL A 167 3.56 -5.34 2.95
C VAL A 167 2.50 -4.34 2.44
N ILE A 168 1.37 -4.21 3.14
CA ILE A 168 0.32 -3.25 2.77
C ILE A 168 0.82 -1.81 3.03
N ALA A 169 1.56 -1.58 4.12
CA ALA A 169 2.19 -0.29 4.36
C ALA A 169 3.22 0.07 3.27
N TYR A 170 3.91 -0.92 2.70
CA TYR A 170 4.78 -0.70 1.54
C TYR A 170 4.00 -0.22 0.31
N MET A 171 2.79 -0.73 0.07
CA MET A 171 1.98 -0.30 -1.09
C MET A 171 1.70 1.20 -1.06
N ASP A 172 1.34 1.75 0.10
CA ASP A 172 0.98 3.16 0.23
C ASP A 172 2.19 4.09 0.38
N THR A 173 3.21 3.66 1.14
CA THR A 173 4.37 4.50 1.49
C THR A 173 5.58 4.31 0.57
N VAL A 174 5.55 3.32 -0.32
CA VAL A 174 6.68 3.04 -1.22
C VAL A 174 6.24 2.81 -2.67
N ALA A 175 5.19 2.03 -2.93
CA ALA A 175 4.74 1.76 -4.31
C ALA A 175 3.90 2.90 -4.93
N GLY A 176 3.34 3.75 -4.07
CA GLY A 176 2.67 4.99 -4.46
C GLY A 176 1.16 4.88 -4.60
N VAL A 177 0.51 6.01 -4.40
CA VAL A 177 -0.95 6.15 -4.41
C VAL A 177 -1.35 7.05 -5.56
N TYR A 178 -2.32 6.58 -6.36
CA TYR A 178 -2.78 7.24 -7.57
C TYR A 178 -4.29 7.45 -7.54
N PHE A 179 -4.73 8.54 -8.16
CA PHE A 179 -6.11 8.82 -8.46
C PHE A 179 -6.33 8.80 -9.98
N PRO A 180 -7.14 7.87 -10.51
CA PRO A 180 -7.55 7.92 -11.91
C PRO A 180 -8.36 9.19 -12.20
N ARG A 181 -8.01 9.91 -13.27
CA ARG A 181 -8.78 11.07 -13.70
C ARG A 181 -10.23 10.64 -14.00
N GLY A 182 -11.18 11.28 -13.33
CA GLY A 182 -12.60 10.94 -13.42
C GLY A 182 -13.11 9.96 -12.36
N GLY A 183 -12.27 9.58 -11.39
CA GLY A 183 -12.61 8.70 -10.28
C GLY A 183 -12.26 7.23 -10.54
N LEU A 184 -12.32 6.40 -9.52
CA LEU A 184 -11.93 4.98 -9.61
C LEU A 184 -12.80 4.20 -10.58
N HIS A 185 -14.02 4.68 -10.86
CA HIS A 185 -14.88 4.12 -11.88
C HIS A 185 -14.30 4.20 -13.30
N ALA A 186 -13.32 5.07 -13.57
CA ALA A 186 -12.65 5.15 -14.87
C ALA A 186 -11.91 3.85 -15.22
N LEU A 187 -11.30 3.18 -14.23
CA LEU A 187 -10.52 1.97 -14.43
C LEU A 187 -11.36 0.78 -14.97
N PRO A 188 -12.42 0.31 -14.30
CA PRO A 188 -13.22 -0.81 -14.82
C PRO A 188 -13.92 -0.46 -16.14
N ARG A 189 -14.25 0.82 -16.38
CA ARG A 189 -14.79 1.24 -17.68
C ARG A 189 -13.78 1.11 -18.80
N ALA A 190 -12.53 1.51 -18.55
CA ALA A 190 -11.44 1.35 -19.51
C ALA A 190 -11.15 -0.13 -19.78
N MET A 191 -11.14 -0.97 -18.75
CA MET A 191 -10.96 -2.42 -18.89
C MET A 191 -12.08 -3.06 -19.71
N ALA A 192 -13.35 -2.71 -19.43
CA ALA A 192 -14.48 -3.21 -20.19
C ALA A 192 -14.41 -2.79 -21.67
N ALA A 193 -13.99 -1.55 -21.94
CA ALA A 193 -13.82 -1.06 -23.31
C ALA A 193 -12.66 -1.75 -24.05
N ALA A 194 -11.55 -2.05 -23.36
CA ALA A 194 -10.43 -2.78 -23.94
C ALA A 194 -10.85 -4.22 -24.29
N ALA A 195 -11.52 -4.90 -23.36
CA ALA A 195 -11.99 -6.26 -23.57
C ALA A 195 -13.05 -6.37 -24.70
N ALA A 196 -13.87 -5.35 -24.91
CA ALA A 196 -14.87 -5.34 -25.99
C ALA A 196 -14.26 -5.05 -27.38
N GLY A 197 -13.05 -4.48 -27.43
CA GLY A 197 -12.34 -4.15 -28.68
C GLY A 197 -11.34 -5.21 -29.14
N ALA A 198 -11.07 -6.22 -28.31
CA ALA A 198 -10.18 -7.35 -28.58
C ALA A 198 -10.92 -8.51 -29.25
#